data_AF-A0A434ATQ8-F1
#
_entry.id   AF-A0A434ATQ8-F1
#
_cell.length_a   1.000
_cell.length_b   1.000
_cell.length_c   1.000
_cell.angle_alpha   90.00
_cell.angle_beta   90.00
_cell.angle_gamma   90.00
#
_symmetry.space_group_name_H-M   'P 1'
#
loop_
_entity.id
_entity.type
_entity.pdbx_description
1 polymer ?
#
loop_
_entity_poly.entity_id
_entity_poly.type
_entity_poly.pdbx_seq_one_letter_code
_entity_poly.pdbx_strand_id
1 'polypeptide(L)'
;MKKKFQKYMWENGFELKIQVLDDQHKKFIAILNLLVDAINQDEVNKKIPQIFFKLMNHAEDYFLQEEILLKKYPESNLDDIQKDHQDFIIRIANFQNQFSKKEESIASDLLEFLDSWLKNRINNYNKQTIFYLQTGTK
;
A
#
# COMPACT_ATOMS: atom_id res chain seq x y z
N MET A 1 10.93 -26.68 8.14
CA MET A 1 10.21 -26.15 6.96
C MET A 1 10.16 -24.62 7.11
N LYS A 2 10.59 -23.85 6.10
CA LYS A 2 10.45 -22.37 6.14
C LYS A 2 8.95 -22.02 6.17
N LYS A 3 8.56 -21.04 6.99
CA LYS A 3 7.17 -20.55 7.09
C LYS A 3 6.74 -20.02 5.71
N LYS A 4 5.62 -20.51 5.19
CA LYS A 4 5.01 -19.97 3.96
C LYS A 4 4.00 -18.90 4.32
N PHE A 5 4.07 -17.76 3.66
CA PHE A 5 3.09 -16.68 3.77
C PHE A 5 1.91 -16.97 2.85
N GLN A 6 0.69 -16.69 3.32
CA GLN A 6 -0.50 -16.80 2.48
C GLN A 6 -0.59 -15.59 1.55
N LYS A 7 -1.20 -15.81 0.38
CA LYS A 7 -1.50 -14.70 -0.53
C LYS A 7 -2.64 -13.85 0.00
N TYR A 8 -2.56 -12.56 -0.28
CA TYR A 8 -3.61 -11.59 -0.03
C TYR A 8 -4.68 -11.72 -1.11
N MET A 9 -5.93 -11.79 -0.70
CA MET A 9 -7.09 -11.80 -1.58
C MET A 9 -7.82 -10.46 -1.46
N TRP A 10 -8.40 -10.00 -2.56
CA TRP A 10 -9.38 -8.93 -2.48
C TRP A 10 -10.65 -9.48 -1.84
N GLU A 11 -11.06 -8.88 -0.72
CA GLU A 11 -12.23 -9.30 0.04
C GLU A 11 -13.21 -8.14 0.16
N ASN A 12 -14.50 -8.43 0.35
CA ASN A 12 -15.57 -7.44 0.44
C ASN A 12 -15.31 -6.35 1.51
N GLY A 13 -14.52 -6.66 2.55
CA GLY A 13 -14.15 -5.70 3.60
C GLY A 13 -13.24 -4.57 3.12
N PHE A 14 -12.63 -4.70 1.94
CA PHE A 14 -11.79 -3.67 1.34
C PHE A 14 -12.54 -2.78 0.34
N GLU A 15 -13.77 -3.13 -0.04
CA GLU A 15 -14.51 -2.39 -1.06
C GLU A 15 -15.08 -1.08 -0.52
N LEU A 16 -14.58 0.03 -1.07
CA LEU A 16 -15.12 1.37 -0.83
C LEU A 16 -16.24 1.72 -1.82
N LYS A 17 -16.40 0.91 -2.88
CA LYS A 17 -17.28 1.18 -4.03
C LYS A 17 -16.94 2.51 -4.71
N ILE A 18 -15.66 2.87 -4.68
CA ILE A 18 -15.09 4.02 -5.35
C ILE A 18 -14.04 3.44 -6.27
N GLN A 19 -14.44 3.21 -7.53
CA GLN A 19 -13.67 2.38 -8.48
C GLN A 19 -12.20 2.78 -8.56
N VAL A 20 -11.91 4.08 -8.63
CA VAL A 20 -10.53 4.58 -8.69
C VAL A 20 -9.69 4.19 -7.47
N LEU A 21 -10.26 4.19 -6.26
CA LEU A 21 -9.55 3.79 -5.04
C LEU A 21 -9.43 2.26 -4.94
N ASP A 22 -10.53 1.54 -5.20
CA ASP A 22 -10.55 0.08 -5.16
C ASP A 22 -9.54 -0.51 -6.16
N ASP A 23 -9.39 0.09 -7.34
CA ASP A 23 -8.42 -0.33 -8.34
C ASP A 23 -6.96 -0.05 -7.90
N GLN A 24 -6.71 1.04 -7.17
CA GLN A 24 -5.39 1.28 -6.59
C GLN A 24 -5.08 0.26 -5.49
N HIS A 25 -6.02 -0.02 -4.57
CA HIS A 25 -5.80 -1.02 -3.52
C HIS A 25 -5.58 -2.43 -4.08
N LYS A 26 -6.30 -2.82 -5.14
CA LYS A 26 -6.07 -4.10 -5.84
C LYS A 26 -4.68 -4.18 -6.46
N LYS A 27 -4.17 -3.11 -7.06
CA LYS A 27 -2.79 -3.05 -7.57
C LYS A 27 -1.77 -3.18 -6.43
N PHE A 28 -2.01 -2.53 -5.29
CA PHE A 28 -1.16 -2.65 -4.11
C PHE A 28 -1.10 -4.11 -3.61
N ILE A 29 -2.26 -4.78 -3.52
CA ILE A 29 -2.35 -6.20 -3.16
C ILE A 29 -1.60 -7.09 -4.16
N ALA A 30 -1.66 -6.77 -5.45
CA ALA A 30 -0.88 -7.50 -6.45
C ALA A 30 0.64 -7.38 -6.19
N ILE A 31 1.12 -6.21 -5.77
CA ILE A 31 2.53 -5.99 -5.41
C ILE A 31 2.89 -6.75 -4.12
N LEU A 32 2.04 -6.72 -3.09
CA LEU A 32 2.18 -7.53 -1.88
C LEU A 32 2.32 -9.02 -2.22
N ASN A 33 1.50 -9.52 -3.13
CA ASN A 33 1.55 -10.91 -3.57
C ASN A 33 2.82 -11.27 -4.34
N LEU A 34 3.43 -10.33 -5.08
CA LEU A 34 4.75 -10.54 -5.68
C LEU A 34 5.83 -10.72 -4.61
N LEU A 35 5.74 -9.98 -3.50
CA LEU A 35 6.64 -10.13 -2.37
C LEU A 35 6.43 -11.47 -1.65
N VAL A 36 5.17 -11.86 -1.39
CA VAL A 36 4.84 -13.19 -0.85
C VAL A 36 5.42 -14.30 -1.71
N ASP A 37 5.27 -14.22 -3.03
CA ASP A 37 5.83 -15.20 -3.96
C ASP A 37 7.36 -15.24 -3.89
N ALA A 38 8.02 -14.08 -3.86
CA ALA A 38 9.47 -14.00 -3.73
C ALA A 38 9.99 -14.65 -2.44
N ILE A 39 9.29 -14.44 -1.32
CA ILE A 39 9.63 -15.04 -0.02
C ILE A 39 9.41 -16.56 -0.05
N ASN A 40 8.23 -17.00 -0.49
CA ASN A 40 7.84 -18.41 -0.51
C ASN A 40 8.70 -19.27 -1.45
N GLN A 41 9.25 -18.66 -2.50
CA GLN A 41 10.08 -19.31 -3.51
C GLN A 41 11.59 -19.14 -3.26
N ASP A 42 11.99 -18.47 -2.17
CA ASP A 42 13.39 -18.14 -1.86
C ASP A 42 14.08 -17.31 -2.97
N GLU A 43 13.30 -16.49 -3.69
CA GLU A 43 13.74 -15.64 -4.80
C GLU A 43 13.83 -14.15 -4.44
N VAL A 44 13.80 -13.82 -3.14
CA VAL A 44 13.81 -12.43 -2.63
C VAL A 44 14.92 -11.60 -3.28
N ASN A 45 16.16 -12.05 -3.23
CA ASN A 45 17.31 -11.30 -3.75
C ASN A 45 17.19 -10.97 -5.26
N LYS A 46 16.49 -11.83 -6.01
CA LYS A 46 16.28 -11.66 -7.46
C LYS A 46 15.11 -10.71 -7.75
N LYS A 47 14.03 -10.80 -6.97
CA LYS A 47 12.76 -10.12 -7.26
C LYS A 47 12.59 -8.78 -6.54
N ILE A 48 13.22 -8.59 -5.38
CA ILE A 48 12.96 -7.43 -4.52
C ILE A 48 13.30 -6.07 -5.17
N PRO A 49 14.33 -5.90 -6.03
CA PRO A 49 14.55 -4.61 -6.70
C PRO A 49 13.37 -4.22 -7.60
N GLN A 50 12.80 -5.19 -8.32
CA GLN A 50 11.63 -4.97 -9.16
C GLN A 50 10.38 -4.68 -8.32
N ILE A 51 10.23 -5.32 -7.16
CA ILE A 51 9.12 -5.06 -6.24
C ILE A 51 9.19 -3.64 -5.70
N PHE A 52 10.36 -3.17 -5.27
CA PHE A 52 10.53 -1.78 -4.83
C PHE A 52 10.19 -0.77 -5.93
N PHE A 53 10.65 -1.01 -7.16
CA PHE A 53 10.31 -0.15 -8.29
C PHE A 53 8.80 -0.10 -8.55
N LYS A 54 8.13 -1.26 -8.56
CA LYS A 54 6.67 -1.33 -8.73
C LYS A 54 5.93 -0.60 -7.60
N LEU A 55 6.40 -0.76 -6.37
CA LEU A 55 5.80 -0.15 -5.19
C LEU A 55 5.89 1.37 -5.25
N MET A 56 7.08 1.92 -5.51
CA MET A 56 7.30 3.37 -5.59
C MET A 56 6.47 4.01 -6.70
N ASN A 57 6.50 3.45 -7.91
CA ASN A 57 5.72 3.99 -9.02
C ASN A 57 4.22 3.94 -8.76
N HIS A 58 3.74 2.86 -8.14
CA HIS A 58 2.33 2.73 -7.80
C HIS A 58 1.93 3.71 -6.68
N ALA A 59 2.78 3.86 -5.66
CA ALA A 59 2.55 4.79 -4.55
C ALA A 59 2.45 6.24 -5.04
N GLU A 60 3.34 6.69 -5.91
CA GLU A 60 3.28 8.05 -6.48
C GLU A 60 1.95 8.32 -7.21
N ASP A 61 1.52 7.41 -8.09
CA ASP A 61 0.23 7.54 -8.80
C ASP A 61 -0.97 7.46 -7.85
N TYR A 62 -0.95 6.51 -6.92
CA TYR A 62 -2.03 6.33 -5.96
C TYR A 62 -2.19 7.57 -5.06
N PHE A 63 -1.11 8.03 -4.44
CA PHE A 63 -1.13 9.15 -3.51
C PHE A 63 -1.63 10.43 -4.18
N LEU A 64 -1.17 10.71 -5.41
CA LEU A 64 -1.65 11.85 -6.17
C LEU A 64 -3.16 11.77 -6.44
N GLN A 65 -3.67 10.62 -6.87
CA GLN A 65 -5.09 10.44 -7.15
C GLN A 65 -5.95 10.59 -5.88
N GLU A 66 -5.49 9.99 -4.80
CA GLU A 66 -6.15 10.05 -3.49
C GLU A 66 -6.21 11.48 -2.95
N GLU A 67 -5.10 12.22 -3.01
CA GLU A 67 -5.05 13.62 -2.60
C GLU A 67 -5.96 14.50 -3.47
N ILE A 68 -6.00 14.28 -4.80
CA ILE A 68 -6.90 15.00 -5.71
C ILE A 68 -8.37 14.74 -5.36
N LEU A 69 -8.73 13.50 -5.04
CA LEU A 69 -10.08 13.12 -4.66
C LEU A 69 -10.47 13.77 -3.33
N LEU A 70 -9.59 13.69 -2.33
CA LEU A 70 -9.88 14.14 -0.97
C LEU A 70 -9.77 15.66 -0.81
N LYS A 71 -8.99 16.36 -1.63
CA LYS A 71 -8.93 17.84 -1.64
C LYS A 71 -10.29 18.50 -1.86
N LYS A 72 -11.22 17.80 -2.54
CA LYS A 72 -12.59 18.29 -2.75
C LYS A 72 -13.44 18.16 -1.49
N TYR A 73 -13.08 17.25 -0.58
CA TYR A 73 -13.78 16.99 0.66
C TYR A 73 -13.25 17.92 1.77
N PRO A 74 -14.05 18.90 2.25
CA PRO A 74 -13.55 19.90 3.21
C PRO A 74 -13.24 19.34 4.60
N GLU A 75 -13.75 18.16 4.92
CA GLU A 75 -13.54 17.49 6.21
C GLU A 75 -12.51 16.36 6.08
N SER A 76 -11.76 16.34 4.97
CA SER A 76 -10.58 15.50 4.86
C SER A 76 -9.47 16.06 5.76
N ASN A 77 -8.80 15.17 6.49
CA ASN A 77 -7.53 15.48 7.15
C ASN A 77 -6.40 15.35 6.11
N LEU A 78 -6.43 16.18 5.07
CA LEU A 78 -5.51 16.07 3.92
C LEU A 78 -4.03 16.16 4.35
N ASP A 79 -3.72 17.01 5.33
CA ASP A 79 -2.35 17.16 5.85
C ASP A 79 -1.84 15.87 6.51
N ASP A 80 -2.67 15.20 7.31
CA ASP A 80 -2.32 13.92 7.94
C ASP A 80 -2.12 12.82 6.89
N ILE A 81 -2.93 12.84 5.83
CA ILE A 81 -2.84 11.93 4.70
C ILE A 81 -1.53 12.12 3.94
N GLN A 82 -1.19 13.37 3.60
CA GLN A 82 0.06 13.69 2.91
C GLN A 82 1.28 13.32 3.75
N LYS A 83 1.19 13.47 5.08
CA LYS A 83 2.24 13.04 5.99
C LYS A 83 2.40 11.52 6.01
N ASP A 84 1.31 10.76 6.09
CA ASP A 84 1.33 9.29 5.97
C ASP A 84 1.96 8.83 4.65
N HIS A 85 1.65 9.52 3.54
CA HIS A 85 2.28 9.26 2.24
C HIS A 85 3.79 9.50 2.26
N GLN A 86 4.25 10.61 2.83
CA GLN A 86 5.68 10.91 2.96
C GLN A 86 6.39 9.87 3.84
N ASP A 87 5.79 9.50 4.97
CA ASP A 87 6.32 8.50 5.89
C ASP A 87 6.43 7.13 5.21
N PHE A 88 5.45 6.76 4.38
CA PHE A 88 5.50 5.55 3.55
C PHE A 88 6.72 5.56 2.63
N ILE A 89 6.92 6.62 1.86
CA ILE A 89 8.04 6.75 0.91
C ILE A 89 9.39 6.66 1.64
N ILE A 90 9.53 7.37 2.76
CA ILE A 90 10.74 7.32 3.59
C ILE A 90 11.01 5.89 4.07
N ARG A 91 9.98 5.18 4.51
CA ARG A 91 10.11 3.80 4.99
C ARG A 91 10.52 2.83 3.88
N ILE A 92 9.99 3.00 2.67
CA ILE A 92 10.43 2.20 1.51
C ILE A 92 11.88 2.48 1.14
N ALA A 93 12.31 3.74 1.15
CA ALA A 93 13.71 4.11 0.92
C ALA A 93 14.65 3.47 1.96
N ASN A 94 14.23 3.42 3.23
CA ASN A 94 14.98 2.74 4.29
C ASN A 94 15.10 1.23 4.02
N PHE A 95 14.02 0.55 3.62
CA PHE A 95 14.07 -0.86 3.24
C PHE A 95 14.99 -1.12 2.03
N GLN A 96 14.98 -0.22 1.03
CA GLN A 96 15.92 -0.30 -0.10
C GLN A 96 17.38 -0.21 0.36
N ASN A 97 17.68 0.72 1.27
CA ASN A 97 19.01 0.88 1.84
C ASN A 97 19.46 -0.34 2.65
N GLN A 98 18.60 -0.85 3.54
CA GLN A 98 18.87 -2.08 4.30
C GLN A 98 19.12 -3.26 3.34
N PHE A 99 18.36 -3.36 2.25
CA PHE A 99 18.54 -4.42 1.26
C PHE A 99 19.90 -4.33 0.57
N SER A 100 20.34 -3.11 0.23
CA SER A 100 21.67 -2.89 -0.35
C SER A 100 22.81 -3.34 0.58
N LYS A 101 22.59 -3.29 1.90
CA LYS A 101 23.53 -3.73 2.94
C LYS A 101 23.44 -5.22 3.25
N LYS A 102 22.54 -5.97 2.60
CA LYS A 102 22.30 -7.40 2.83
C LYS A 102 21.92 -7.73 4.29
N GLU A 103 21.18 -6.83 4.95
CA GLU A 103 20.63 -7.14 6.27
C GLU A 103 19.65 -8.32 6.17
N GLU A 104 19.60 -9.17 7.20
CA GLU A 104 18.74 -10.36 7.20
C GLU A 104 17.26 -9.97 7.40
N SER A 105 16.34 -10.83 6.96
CA SER A 105 14.89 -10.72 7.22
C SER A 105 14.12 -9.53 6.65
N ILE A 106 14.74 -8.66 5.86
CA ILE A 106 14.13 -7.47 5.24
C ILE A 106 12.80 -7.75 4.53
N ALA A 107 12.69 -8.87 3.82
CA ALA A 107 11.48 -9.17 3.06
C ALA A 107 10.27 -9.45 3.96
N SER A 108 10.47 -10.07 5.12
CA SER A 108 9.40 -10.31 6.09
C SER A 108 8.94 -9.01 6.73
N ASP A 109 9.90 -8.15 7.11
CA ASP A 109 9.61 -6.85 7.75
C ASP A 109 8.94 -5.89 6.77
N LEU A 110 9.37 -5.90 5.50
CA LEU A 110 8.71 -5.17 4.43
C LEU A 110 7.28 -5.68 4.24
N LEU A 111 7.07 -7.01 4.23
CA LEU A 111 5.74 -7.58 4.04
C LEU A 111 4.78 -7.17 5.17
N GLU A 112 5.24 -7.23 6.42
CA GLU A 112 4.46 -6.80 7.59
C GLU A 112 4.14 -5.30 7.53
N PHE A 113 5.11 -4.48 7.16
CA PHE A 113 4.90 -3.05 6.99
C PHE A 113 3.85 -2.75 5.92
N LEU A 114 3.96 -3.36 4.74
CA LEU A 114 3.05 -3.12 3.62
C LEU A 114 1.63 -3.59 3.92
N ASP A 115 1.47 -4.74 4.57
CA ASP A 115 0.16 -5.26 5.01
C ASP A 115 -0.50 -4.32 6.02
N SER A 116 0.26 -3.91 7.05
CA SER A 116 -0.25 -3.00 8.07
C SER A 116 -0.62 -1.65 7.48
N TRP A 117 0.24 -1.09 6.62
CA TRP A 117 0.01 0.20 6.00
C TRP A 117 -1.26 0.18 5.13
N LEU A 118 -1.41 -0.82 4.25
CA LEU A 118 -2.59 -0.93 3.38
C LEU A 118 -3.89 -1.06 4.20
N LYS A 119 -3.91 -1.92 5.22
CA LYS A 119 -5.09 -2.10 6.08
C LYS A 119 -5.46 -0.81 6.79
N ASN A 120 -4.48 -0.11 7.36
CA ASN A 120 -4.72 1.16 8.03
C ASN A 120 -5.24 2.21 7.05
N ARG A 121 -4.65 2.29 5.84
CA ARG A 121 -5.08 3.22 4.79
C ARG A 121 -6.53 3.01 4.38
N ILE A 122 -6.93 1.76 4.12
CA ILE A 122 -8.33 1.41 3.78
C ILE A 122 -9.26 1.75 4.95
N ASN A 123 -8.88 1.45 6.19
CA ASN A 123 -9.70 1.72 7.38
C ASN A 123 -9.90 3.22 7.68
N ASN A 124 -9.03 4.09 7.17
CA ASN A 124 -9.16 5.54 7.34
C ASN A 124 -10.31 6.14 6.50
N TYR A 125 -10.85 5.39 5.53
CA TYR A 125 -12.06 5.77 4.80
C TYR A 125 -13.30 5.49 5.64
N ASN A 126 -13.68 6.47 6.46
CA ASN A 126 -14.92 6.39 7.22
C ASN A 126 -16.17 6.51 6.33
N LYS A 127 -17.34 6.18 6.87
CA LYS A 127 -18.62 6.20 6.15
C LYS A 127 -18.92 7.57 5.53
N GLN A 128 -18.59 8.66 6.22
CA GLN A 128 -18.81 10.02 5.73
C GLN A 128 -17.96 10.33 4.49
N THR A 129 -16.67 9.96 4.54
CA THR A 129 -15.73 10.13 3.43
C THR A 129 -16.19 9.31 2.22
N ILE A 130 -16.56 8.04 2.43
CA ILE A 130 -17.07 7.18 1.38
C ILE A 130 -18.34 7.77 0.75
N PHE A 131 -19.30 8.18 1.58
CA PHE A 131 -20.55 8.78 1.11
C PHE A 131 -20.28 10.03 0.27
N TYR A 132 -19.47 10.96 0.78
CA TYR A 132 -19.12 12.18 0.06
C TYR A 132 -18.45 11.90 -1.28
N LEU A 133 -17.49 10.97 -1.32
CA LEU A 133 -16.79 10.62 -2.56
C LEU A 133 -17.70 9.92 -3.60
N GLN A 134 -18.79 9.28 -3.16
CA GLN A 134 -19.78 8.67 -4.05
C GLN A 134 -20.82 9.65 -4.58
N THR A 135 -21.29 10.57 -3.74
CA THR A 135 -22.46 11.42 -4.06
C THR A 135 -22.11 12.88 -4.32
N GLY A 136 -20.96 13.35 -3.87
CA GLY A 136 -20.58 14.77 -3.86
C GLY A 136 -21.34 15.60 -2.82
N THR A 137 -22.15 14.98 -1.95
CA THR A 137 -22.90 15.66 -0.90
C THR A 137 -22.36 15.33 0.49
N LYS A 138 -22.36 16.32 1.37
CA LYS A 138 -22.06 16.13 2.80
C LYS A 138 -23.16 15.33 3.50
#